data_AF-A0A9E3S0Q0-F1
#
_entry.id   AF-A0A9E3S0Q0-F1
#
_cell.length_a   1.000
_cell.length_b   1.000
_cell.length_c   1.000
_cell.angle_alpha   90.00
_cell.angle_beta   90.00
_cell.angle_gamma   90.00
#
_symmetry.space_group_name_H-M   'P 1'
#
loop_
_entity.id
_entity.type
_entity.pdbx_description
1 polymer ?
#
loop_
_entity_poly.entity_id
_entity_poly.type
_entity_poly.pdbx_seq_one_letter_code
_entity_poly.pdbx_strand_id
1 'polypeptide(L)'
;VQGLKSGADDYLSKPYDPDELLARINVGRRILDLQTRLTQRLTELRKALEDVRTLRGIIPICSSCKNVRNDEGYWKQVEAYVRDHTEAEFSHVICPTCMKALYPNYVDD
;
A
#
# COMPACT_ATOMS: atom_id res chain seq x y z
N VAL A 1 43.90 -14.99 3.03
CA VAL A 1 42.43 -14.92 3.22
C VAL A 1 41.98 -14.05 4.41
N GLN A 2 42.90 -13.44 5.18
CA GLN A 2 42.53 -12.57 6.30
C GLN A 2 41.76 -11.31 5.84
N GLY A 3 42.13 -10.73 4.69
CA GLY A 3 41.42 -9.58 4.12
C GLY A 3 39.93 -9.81 3.81
N LEU A 4 39.55 -11.01 3.31
CA LEU A 4 38.15 -11.35 3.07
C LEU A 4 37.35 -11.42 4.39
N LYS A 5 37.98 -11.95 5.44
CA LYS A 5 37.38 -11.97 6.80
C LYS A 5 37.27 -10.57 7.42
N SER A 6 37.99 -9.59 6.88
CA SER A 6 37.97 -8.19 7.32
C SER A 6 37.08 -7.31 6.45
N GLY A 7 36.25 -7.89 5.57
CA GLY A 7 35.28 -7.15 4.77
C GLY A 7 35.72 -6.80 3.35
N ALA A 8 36.85 -7.33 2.87
CA ALA A 8 37.12 -7.29 1.43
C ALA A 8 36.17 -8.26 0.71
N ASP A 9 35.48 -7.78 -0.31
CA ASP A 9 34.60 -8.63 -1.13
C ASP A 9 35.40 -9.60 -2.00
N ASP A 10 36.59 -9.17 -2.46
CA ASP A 10 37.41 -9.92 -3.39
C ASP A 10 38.88 -9.50 -3.33
N TYR A 11 39.77 -10.31 -3.91
CA TYR A 11 41.19 -9.99 -4.07
C TYR A 11 41.72 -10.38 -5.45
N LEU A 12 42.75 -9.65 -5.91
CA LEU A 12 43.51 -9.95 -7.13
C LEU A 12 45.01 -10.02 -6.79
N SER A 13 45.67 -11.07 -7.25
CA SER A 13 47.13 -11.21 -7.17
C SER A 13 47.83 -10.42 -8.28
N LYS A 14 49.06 -9.95 -8.00
CA LYS A 14 49.91 -9.27 -8.99
C LYS A 14 51.05 -10.19 -9.47
N PRO A 15 51.49 -10.09 -10.75
CA PRO A 15 50.82 -9.35 -11.83
C PRO A 15 49.44 -9.97 -12.12
N TYR A 16 48.44 -9.14 -12.38
CA TYR A 16 47.08 -9.63 -12.63
C TYR A 16 46.89 -10.00 -14.09
N ASP A 17 45.98 -10.93 -14.35
CA ASP A 17 45.53 -11.27 -15.70
C ASP A 17 44.46 -10.24 -16.16
N PRO A 18 44.67 -9.54 -17.29
CA PRO A 18 43.69 -8.59 -17.84
C PRO A 18 42.32 -9.22 -18.12
N ASP A 19 42.26 -10.47 -18.57
CA ASP A 19 41.00 -11.15 -18.91
C ASP A 19 40.20 -11.49 -17.64
N GLU A 20 40.89 -11.90 -16.59
CA GLU A 20 40.30 -12.13 -15.27
C GLU A 20 39.72 -10.84 -14.68
N LEU A 21 40.47 -9.75 -14.75
CA LEU A 21 40.03 -8.44 -14.27
C LEU A 21 38.79 -7.95 -15.04
N LEU A 22 38.80 -8.07 -16.36
CA LEU A 22 37.66 -7.71 -17.21
C LEU A 22 36.42 -8.56 -16.89
N ALA A 23 36.59 -9.86 -16.67
CA ALA A 23 35.50 -10.74 -16.25
C ALA A 23 34.88 -10.27 -14.92
N ARG A 24 35.70 -9.93 -13.93
CA ARG A 24 35.25 -9.42 -12.62
C ARG A 24 34.51 -8.08 -12.73
N ILE A 25 35.02 -7.14 -13.53
CA ILE A 25 34.35 -5.85 -13.79
C ILE A 25 32.99 -6.08 -14.45
N ASN A 26 32.90 -7.00 -15.42
CA ASN A 26 31.66 -7.29 -16.11
C ASN A 26 30.61 -7.91 -15.18
N VAL A 27 31.03 -8.76 -14.23
CA VAL A 27 30.16 -9.29 -13.17
C VAL A 27 29.65 -8.15 -12.29
N GLY A 28 30.55 -7.29 -11.79
CA GLY A 28 30.17 -6.13 -10.97
C GLY A 28 29.16 -5.22 -11.68
N ARG A 29 29.40 -4.91 -12.96
CA ARG A 29 28.47 -4.13 -13.79
C ARG A 29 27.09 -4.79 -13.89
N ARG A 30 27.04 -6.12 -14.07
CA ARG A 30 25.77 -6.86 -14.15
C ARG A 30 25.00 -6.81 -12.83
N ILE A 31 25.69 -6.93 -11.70
CA ILE A 31 25.07 -6.84 -10.37
C ILE A 31 24.46 -5.45 -10.16
N LEU A 32 25.19 -4.38 -10.51
CA LEU A 32 24.68 -3.01 -10.41
C LEU A 32 23.43 -2.79 -11.28
N ASP A 33 23.44 -3.26 -12.54
CA ASP A 33 22.27 -3.17 -13.43
C ASP A 33 21.05 -3.89 -12.84
N LEU A 34 21.25 -5.09 -12.28
CA LEU A 34 20.16 -5.83 -11.61
C LEU A 34 19.62 -5.09 -10.39
N GLN A 35 20.49 -4.51 -9.55
CA GLN A 35 20.06 -3.71 -8.39
C GLN A 35 19.27 -2.46 -8.81
N THR A 36 19.71 -1.77 -9.87
CA THR A 36 18.99 -0.62 -10.41
C THR A 36 17.60 -1.02 -10.90
N ARG A 37 17.48 -2.11 -11.67
CA ARG A 37 16.19 -2.61 -12.16
C ARG A 37 15.26 -3.03 -11.03
N LEU A 38 15.79 -3.71 -10.01
CA LEU A 38 15.01 -4.10 -8.84
C LEU A 38 14.46 -2.88 -8.10
N THR A 39 15.29 -1.85 -7.92
CA THR A 39 14.88 -0.60 -7.26
C THR A 39 13.82 0.15 -8.07
N GLN A 40 13.96 0.19 -9.40
CA GLN A 40 12.94 0.75 -10.30
C GLN A 40 11.62 -0.02 -10.18
N ARG A 41 11.63 -1.36 -10.25
CA ARG A 41 10.43 -2.18 -10.08
C ARG A 41 9.76 -1.99 -8.73
N LEU A 42 10.52 -1.90 -7.64
CA LEU A 42 9.96 -1.59 -6.32
C LEU A 42 9.28 -0.23 -6.29
N THR A 43 9.84 0.77 -6.97
CA THR A 43 9.26 2.11 -7.06
C THR A 43 7.97 2.10 -7.87
N GLU A 44 7.96 1.41 -9.02
CA GLU A 44 6.76 1.20 -9.84
C GLU A 44 5.64 0.49 -9.06
N LEU A 45 5.96 -0.60 -8.36
CA LEU A 45 5.00 -1.34 -7.55
C LEU A 45 4.42 -0.50 -6.41
N ARG A 46 5.27 0.29 -5.73
CA ARG A 46 4.81 1.20 -4.66
C ARG A 46 3.85 2.24 -5.22
N LYS A 47 4.17 2.84 -6.37
CA LYS A 47 3.30 3.81 -7.03
C LYS A 47 1.97 3.18 -7.45
N ALA A 48 2.00 2.02 -8.09
CA ALA A 48 0.78 1.32 -8.47
C ALA A 48 -0.11 0.97 -7.26
N LEU A 49 0.50 0.60 -6.13
CA LEU A 49 -0.23 0.36 -4.88
C LEU A 49 -0.86 1.65 -4.32
N GLU A 50 -0.16 2.78 -4.43
CA GLU A 50 -0.69 4.09 -4.05
C GLU A 50 -1.85 4.52 -4.96
N ASP A 51 -1.75 4.27 -6.27
CA ASP A 51 -2.81 4.54 -7.24
C ASP A 51 -4.08 3.70 -6.95
N VAL A 52 -3.92 2.42 -6.58
CA VAL A 52 -5.05 1.57 -6.13
C VAL A 52 -5.69 2.11 -4.84
N ARG A 53 -4.90 2.70 -3.93
CA ARG A 53 -5.42 3.32 -2.70
C ARG A 53 -6.15 4.62 -2.98
N THR A 54 -5.69 5.43 -3.93
CA THR A 54 -6.30 6.74 -4.27
C THR A 54 -7.52 6.60 -5.19
N LEU A 55 -7.61 5.55 -6.01
CA LEU A 55 -8.83 5.18 -6.76
C LEU A 55 -10.01 4.76 -5.86
N ARG A 56 -9.80 4.65 -4.53
CA ARG A 56 -10.86 4.53 -3.52
C ARG A 56 -11.43 5.89 -3.06
N GLY A 57 -11.11 6.99 -3.74
CA GLY A 57 -11.40 8.35 -3.25
C GLY A 57 -12.83 8.86 -3.46
N ILE A 58 -13.58 8.31 -4.42
CA ILE A 58 -14.96 8.75 -4.70
C ILE A 58 -15.89 7.56 -4.53
N ILE A 59 -16.64 7.55 -3.44
CA ILE A 59 -17.72 6.59 -3.22
C ILE A 59 -18.93 7.08 -4.03
N PRO A 60 -19.40 6.34 -5.04
CA PRO A 60 -20.56 6.75 -5.83
C PRO A 60 -21.84 6.61 -5.00
N ILE A 61 -22.33 7.74 -4.47
CA ILE A 61 -23.55 7.78 -3.67
C ILE A 61 -24.74 8.35 -4.44
N CYS A 62 -25.95 7.93 -4.05
CA CYS A 62 -27.17 8.57 -4.50
C CYS A 62 -27.31 9.93 -3.80
N SER A 63 -27.43 11.02 -4.56
CA SER A 63 -27.59 12.36 -3.99
C SER A 63 -28.83 12.49 -3.09
N SER A 64 -29.87 11.70 -3.34
CA SER A 64 -31.14 11.73 -2.61
C SER A 64 -31.13 10.87 -1.35
N CYS A 65 -30.84 9.56 -1.45
CA CYS A 65 -30.94 8.63 -0.32
C CYS A 65 -29.59 8.25 0.32
N LYS A 66 -28.46 8.73 -0.22
CA LYS A 66 -27.09 8.48 0.26
C LYS A 66 -26.61 7.03 0.20
N ASN A 67 -27.41 6.10 -0.32
CA ASN A 67 -26.94 4.73 -0.62
C ASN A 67 -25.74 4.75 -1.57
N VAL A 68 -24.87 3.75 -1.40
CA VAL A 68 -23.67 3.55 -2.23
C VAL A 68 -23.99 2.58 -3.36
N ARG A 69 -23.52 2.90 -4.58
CA ARG A 69 -23.58 1.99 -5.72
C ARG A 69 -22.37 1.04 -5.68
N ASN A 70 -22.61 -0.27 -5.74
CA ASN A 70 -21.54 -1.26 -5.86
C ASN A 70 -21.14 -1.48 -7.33
N ASP A 71 -20.08 -2.28 -7.55
CA ASP A 71 -19.54 -2.56 -8.89
C ASP A 71 -20.50 -3.32 -9.81
N GLU A 72 -21.45 -4.05 -9.23
CA GLU A 72 -22.53 -4.77 -9.95
C GLU A 72 -23.72 -3.85 -10.29
N GLY A 73 -23.71 -2.60 -9.81
CA GLY A 73 -24.74 -1.61 -10.07
C GLY A 73 -25.91 -1.60 -9.08
N TYR A 74 -25.89 -2.44 -8.05
CA TYR A 74 -26.85 -2.43 -6.94
C TYR A 74 -26.58 -1.30 -5.95
N TRP A 75 -27.65 -0.84 -5.29
CA TRP A 75 -27.59 0.18 -4.26
C TRP A 75 -27.67 -0.45 -2.87
N LYS A 76 -26.68 -0.18 -2.03
CA LYS A 76 -26.60 -0.64 -0.64
C LYS A 76 -26.49 0.54 0.32
N GLN A 77 -26.85 0.31 1.58
CA GLN A 77 -26.61 1.28 2.66
C GLN A 77 -25.09 1.52 2.83
N VAL A 78 -24.73 2.72 3.29
CA VAL A 78 -23.32 3.13 3.46
C VAL A 78 -22.62 2.22 4.47
N GLU A 79 -23.32 1.80 5.51
CA GLU A 79 -22.83 0.92 6.57
C GLU A 79 -22.42 -0.44 6.02
N ALA A 80 -23.17 -0.99 5.07
CA ALA A 80 -22.83 -2.23 4.39
C ALA A 80 -21.57 -2.04 3.52
N TYR A 81 -21.49 -0.93 2.77
CA TYR A 81 -20.31 -0.63 1.97
C TYR A 81 -19.05 -0.49 2.83
N VAL A 82 -19.12 0.26 3.94
CA VAL A 82 -17.97 0.47 4.83
C VAL A 82 -17.53 -0.85 5.48
N ARG A 83 -18.45 -1.71 5.89
CA ARG A 83 -18.15 -3.04 6.44
C ARG A 83 -17.49 -3.98 5.42
N ASP A 84 -17.97 -3.96 4.17
CA ASP A 84 -17.44 -4.81 3.10
C ASP A 84 -16.02 -4.39 2.65
N HIS A 85 -15.64 -3.12 2.88
CA HIS A 85 -14.40 -2.53 2.32
C HIS A 85 -13.38 -2.05 3.37
N THR A 86 -13.71 -2.15 4.67
CA THR A 86 -12.85 -1.73 5.79
C THR A 86 -13.00 -2.67 6.99
N GLU A 87 -12.13 -2.53 7.99
CA GLU A 87 -12.23 -3.26 9.27
C GLU A 87 -13.17 -2.58 10.28
N ALA A 88 -13.94 -1.57 9.86
CA ALA A 88 -14.80 -0.80 10.76
C ALA A 88 -16.12 -1.52 11.07
N GLU A 89 -16.54 -1.48 12.35
CA GLU A 89 -17.85 -1.92 12.81
C GLU A 89 -18.72 -0.74 13.26
N PHE A 90 -20.04 -0.85 13.08
CA PHE A 90 -20.99 0.19 13.47
C PHE A 90 -21.69 -0.18 14.77
N SER A 91 -21.57 0.69 15.78
CA SER A 91 -22.47 0.68 16.93
C SER A 91 -23.76 1.41 16.60
N HIS A 92 -24.88 0.92 17.12
CA HIS A 92 -26.19 1.54 16.93
C HIS A 92 -26.57 2.30 18.19
N VAL A 93 -26.13 3.57 18.27
CA VAL A 93 -26.42 4.47 19.39
C VAL A 93 -27.26 5.64 18.89
N ILE A 94 -28.30 6.01 19.64
CA ILE A 94 -29.09 7.21 19.37
C ILE A 94 -28.39 8.39 20.03
N CYS A 95 -28.04 9.42 19.25
CA CYS A 95 -27.40 10.62 19.82
C CYS A 95 -28.40 11.41 20.70
N PRO A 96 -27.93 12.23 21.65
CA PRO A 96 -28.82 12.98 22.55
C PRO A 96 -29.84 13.86 21.83
N THR A 97 -29.48 14.45 20.68
CA THR A 97 -30.39 15.25 19.86
C THR A 97 -31.53 14.41 19.30
N CYS A 98 -31.23 13.24 18.74
CA CYS A 98 -32.24 12.32 18.22
C CYS A 98 -33.08 11.72 19.34
N MET A 99 -32.48 11.45 20.51
CA MET A 99 -33.21 10.96 21.69
C MET A 99 -34.26 11.98 22.14
N LYS A 100 -33.89 13.26 22.27
CA LYS A 100 -34.82 14.35 22.61
C LYS A 100 -35.94 14.51 21.58
N ALA A 101 -35.61 14.39 20.29
CA ALA A 101 -36.59 14.57 19.21
C ALA A 101 -37.59 13.40 19.10
N LEU A 102 -37.12 12.16 19.24
CA LEU A 102 -37.93 10.95 19.03
C LEU A 102 -38.58 10.44 20.32
N TYR A 103 -37.93 10.65 21.46
CA TYR A 103 -38.34 10.14 22.78
C TYR A 103 -38.33 11.25 23.85
N PRO A 104 -39.02 12.38 23.62
CA PRO A 104 -38.98 13.54 24.53
C PRO A 104 -39.42 13.21 25.97
N ASN A 105 -40.33 12.23 26.14
CA ASN A 105 -40.84 11.84 27.46
C ASN A 105 -39.88 10.97 28.28
N TYR A 106 -38.75 10.55 27.71
CA TYR A 106 -37.76 9.69 28.36
C TYR A 106 -36.42 10.40 28.57
N VAL A 107 -36.39 11.72 28.40
CA VAL A 107 -35.23 12.54 28.69
C VAL A 107 -35.53 13.30 29.98
N ASP A 108 -34.92 12.86 31.07
CA ASP A 108 -34.89 13.65 32.31
C ASP A 108 -34.10 14.95 32.07
N ASP A 109 -34.54 16.05 32.69
CA ASP A 109 -33.93 17.39 32.54
C ASP A 109 -32.43 17.43 32.90
#